data_AF-A0A174CSJ3-F1
#
_entry.id   AF-A0A174CSJ3-F1
#
_cell.length_a   1.000
_cell.length_b   1.000
_cell.length_c   1.000
_cell.angle_alpha   90.00
_cell.angle_beta   90.00
_cell.angle_gamma   90.00
#
_symmetry.space_group_name_H-M   'P 1'
#
loop_
_entity.id
_entity.type
_entity.pdbx_description
1 polymer ?
#
loop_
_entity_poly.entity_id
_entity_poly.type
_entity_poly.pdbx_seq_one_letter_code
_entity_poly.pdbx_strand_id
1 'polypeptide(L)' 'MAVHHGGKVGSAARKLASKSTGKNIKSNAGKTLANHKAKYH' A
#
# COMPACT_ATOMS: atom_id res chain seq x y z
N MET A 1 -13.28 -18.86 4.71
CA MET A 1 -12.98 -17.62 5.44
C MET A 1 -12.48 -16.60 4.43
N ALA A 2 -13.13 -15.43 4.30
CA ALA A 2 -12.63 -14.38 3.42
C ALA A 2 -11.45 -13.68 4.11
N VAL A 3 -10.25 -13.76 3.51
CA VAL A 3 -9.08 -13.07 4.04
C VAL A 3 -9.20 -11.60 3.65
N HIS A 4 -9.35 -10.71 4.64
CA HIS A 4 -9.55 -9.29 4.36
C HIS A 4 -8.18 -8.61 4.16
N HIS A 5 -7.81 -8.37 2.91
CA HIS A 5 -6.49 -7.82 2.54
C HIS A 5 -6.35 -6.29 2.72
N GLY A 6 -7.14 -5.68 3.61
CA GLY A 6 -7.08 -4.22 3.89
C GLY A 6 -7.41 -3.32 2.68
N GLY A 7 -8.13 -3.84 1.69
CA GLY A 7 -8.57 -3.09 0.50
C GLY A 7 -7.44 -2.35 -0.22
N LYS A 8 -7.65 -1.05 -0.47
CA LYS A 8 -6.70 -0.17 -1.16
C LYS A 8 -5.37 -0.04 -0.41
N VAL A 9 -5.41 0.19 0.91
CA VAL A 9 -4.21 0.41 1.73
C VAL A 9 -3.43 -0.87 1.96
N GLY A 10 -4.10 -1.99 2.19
CA GLY A 10 -3.42 -3.28 2.32
C GLY A 10 -2.81 -3.77 1.00
N SER A 11 -3.44 -3.46 -0.15
CA SER A 11 -2.83 -3.68 -1.45
C SER A 11 -1.57 -2.82 -1.68
N ALA A 12 -1.58 -1.55 -1.25
CA ALA A 12 -0.41 -0.68 -1.32
C ALA A 12 0.73 -1.19 -0.41
N ALA A 13 0.41 -1.59 0.82
CA ALA A 13 1.37 -2.18 1.75
C ALA A 13 2.02 -3.45 1.16
N ARG A 14 1.23 -4.35 0.57
CA ARG A 14 1.75 -5.56 -0.09
C ARG A 14 2.70 -5.24 -1.25
N LYS A 15 2.35 -4.24 -2.06
CA LYS A 15 3.20 -3.78 -3.19
C LYS A 15 4.52 -3.16 -2.72
N LEU A 16 4.53 -2.48 -1.57
CA LEU A 16 5.76 -1.97 -0.97
C LEU A 16 6.66 -3.08 -0.43
N ALA A 17 6.07 -4.06 0.26
CA ALA A 17 6.80 -5.16 0.86
C ALA A 17 7.36 -6.15 -0.19
N SER A 18 6.76 -6.24 -1.38
CA SER A 18 7.25 -7.13 -2.42
C SER A 18 8.62 -6.69 -2.96
N LYS A 19 9.49 -7.68 -3.20
CA LYS A 19 10.85 -7.44 -3.73
C LYS A 19 10.87 -7.22 -5.25
N SER A 20 9.92 -7.80 -5.98
CA SER A 20 9.83 -7.74 -7.45
C SER A 20 9.09 -6.51 -7.97
N THR A 21 8.48 -5.69 -7.10
CA THR A 21 7.81 -4.46 -7.52
C THR A 21 8.82 -3.37 -7.89
N GLY A 22 8.64 -2.79 -9.07
CA GLY A 22 9.47 -1.70 -9.57
C GLY A 22 9.34 -0.40 -8.76
N LYS A 23 10.34 0.48 -8.92
CA LYS A 23 10.49 1.74 -8.20
C LYS A 23 9.24 2.64 -8.27
N ASN A 24 8.67 2.81 -9.47
CA ASN A 24 7.49 3.65 -9.68
C ASN A 24 6.27 3.14 -8.90
N ILE A 25 6.08 1.82 -8.83
CA ILE A 25 4.97 1.19 -8.10
C ILE A 25 5.16 1.39 -6.60
N LYS A 26 6.38 1.23 -6.09
CA LYS A 26 6.70 1.46 -4.67
C LYS A 26 6.49 2.92 -4.27
N SER A 27 6.90 3.87 -5.12
CA SER A 27 6.68 5.30 -4.87
C SER A 27 5.18 5.63 -4.74
N ASN A 28 4.35 5.15 -5.67
CA ASN A 28 2.91 5.39 -5.63
C ASN A 28 2.22 4.69 -4.45
N ALA A 29 2.66 3.48 -4.09
CA ALA A 29 2.19 2.78 -2.90
C ALA A 29 2.55 3.57 -1.62
N GLY A 30 3.78 4.10 -1.53
CA GLY A 30 4.22 4.95 -0.41
C GLY A 30 3.36 6.20 -0.25
N LYS A 31 3.10 6.92 -1.35
CA LYS A 31 2.18 8.07 -1.36
C LYS A 31 0.78 7.69 -0.88
N THR A 32 0.28 6.52 -1.28
CA THR A 32 -1.05 6.05 -0.85
C THR A 32 -1.12 5.85 0.67
N LEU A 33 -0.09 5.25 1.27
CA LEU A 33 -0.01 5.07 2.73
C LEU A 33 0.17 6.40 3.47
N ALA A 34 1.03 7.29 2.97
CA ALA A 34 1.24 8.61 3.55
C ALA A 34 -0.05 9.43 3.55
N ASN A 35 -0.79 9.43 2.43
CA ASN A 35 -2.06 10.14 2.32
C ASN A 35 -3.14 9.54 3.24
N HIS A 36 -3.17 8.21 3.38
CA HIS A 36 -4.06 7.56 4.35
C HIS A 36 -3.72 8.01 5.77
N LYS A 37 -2.43 8.02 6.12
CA LYS A 37 -1.99 8.49 7.43
C LYS A 37 -2.44 9.93 7.67
N ALA A 38 -2.08 10.86 6.78
CA ALA A 38 -2.43 12.27 6.93
C ALA A 38 -3.94 12.56 6.97
N LYS A 39 -4.77 11.69 6.37
CA LYS A 39 -6.22 11.87 6.35
C LYS A 39 -6.92 11.30 7.60
N TYR A 40 -6.39 10.23 8.17
CA TYR A 40 -7.09 9.44 9.20
C TYR A 40 -6.35 9.38 10.55
N HIS A 41 -5.13 9.94 10.64
CA HIS A 41 -4.29 9.98 11.84
C HIS A 41 -3.58 11.34 11.95
#